data_AF-A0A357FTL6-F1
#
_entry.id   AF-A0A357FTL6-F1
#
_cell.length_a   1.000
_cell.length_b   1.000
_cell.length_c   1.000
_cell.angle_alpha   90.00
_cell.angle_beta   90.00
_cell.angle_gamma   90.00
#
_symmetry.space_group_name_H-M   'P 1'
#
loop_
_entity.id
_entity.type
_entity.pdbx_description
1 polymer ?
#
loop_
_entity_poly.entity_id
_entity_poly.type
_entity_poly.pdbx_seq_one_letter_code
_entity_poly.pdbx_strand_id
1 'polypeptide(L)'
;DVLEMPYRPNILDADQAGIQSHTYRLGGMSCLAGDVIGDYSFTEPLQIGQRIIFLDMSHYTMVKNSTFNGVPLPAICLYSESSGLQTVRRFGYEDYRNRLS
;
A
#
# COMPACT_ATOMS: atom_id res chain seq x y z
N ASP A 1 -4.93 3.73 -2.98
CA ASP A 1 -5.49 4.47 -1.85
C ASP A 1 -6.83 3.82 -1.51
N VAL A 2 -7.06 3.49 -0.25
CA VAL A 2 -8.35 2.97 0.24
C VAL A 2 -9.26 4.09 0.75
N LEU A 3 -8.78 5.33 0.80
CA LEU A 3 -9.57 6.50 1.15
C LEU A 3 -10.49 6.93 0.00
N GLU A 4 -9.96 6.98 -1.24
CA GLU A 4 -10.73 7.37 -2.43
C GLU A 4 -11.67 6.28 -2.95
N MET A 5 -11.43 5.03 -2.57
CA MET A 5 -12.34 3.89 -2.80
C MET A 5 -12.40 3.10 -1.49
N PRO A 6 -13.43 3.34 -0.64
CA PRO A 6 -13.49 2.77 0.70
C PRO A 6 -13.76 1.27 0.66
N TYR A 7 -12.70 0.48 0.74
CA TYR A 7 -12.75 -0.96 0.98
C TYR A 7 -11.58 -1.39 1.85
N ARG A 8 -11.70 -2.55 2.49
CA ARG A 8 -10.62 -3.18 3.25
C ARG A 8 -9.91 -4.21 2.34
N PRO A 9 -8.71 -3.92 1.81
CA PRO A 9 -7.99 -4.86 0.96
C PRO A 9 -7.64 -6.12 1.75
N ASN A 10 -7.66 -7.28 1.10
CA ASN A 10 -7.06 -8.47 1.70
C ASN A 10 -5.54 -8.31 1.75
N ILE A 11 -4.93 -8.85 2.80
CA ILE A 11 -3.47 -8.89 2.94
C ILE A 11 -3.05 -10.35 2.91
N LEU A 12 -1.99 -10.65 2.17
CA LEU A 12 -1.41 -12.00 2.15
C LEU A 12 -1.05 -12.43 3.58
N ASP A 13 -1.46 -13.64 3.97
CA ASP A 13 -1.22 -14.24 5.28
C ASP A 13 -1.86 -13.52 6.49
N ALA A 14 -2.80 -12.59 6.25
CA ALA A 14 -3.56 -11.92 7.29
C ALA A 14 -5.05 -12.27 7.24
N ASP A 15 -5.74 -12.06 8.37
CA ASP A 15 -7.19 -12.24 8.49
C ASP A 15 -7.87 -11.00 9.09
N GLN A 16 -9.17 -11.06 9.35
CA GLN A 16 -9.91 -10.07 10.11
C GLN A 16 -9.39 -9.95 11.54
N ALA A 17 -9.57 -8.79 12.15
CA ALA A 17 -9.17 -8.55 13.53
C ALA A 17 -9.77 -9.61 14.47
N GLY A 18 -8.94 -10.12 15.40
CA GLY A 18 -9.35 -11.12 16.38
C GLY A 18 -9.45 -12.57 15.88
N ILE A 19 -9.27 -12.85 14.58
CA ILE A 19 -9.26 -14.23 14.07
C ILE A 19 -7.94 -14.94 14.41
N GLN A 20 -6.81 -14.25 14.20
CA GLN A 20 -5.48 -14.74 14.53
C GLN A 20 -4.94 -14.06 15.80
N SER A 21 -3.86 -14.60 16.34
CA SER A 21 -3.32 -14.28 17.68
C SER A 21 -2.88 -12.81 17.85
N HIS A 22 -2.48 -12.13 16.78
CA HIS A 22 -1.91 -10.79 16.85
C HIS A 22 -2.67 -9.79 15.99
N THR A 23 -3.47 -8.92 16.60
CA THR A 23 -4.26 -7.90 15.90
C THR A 23 -3.53 -6.55 15.85
N TYR A 24 -3.50 -5.93 14.67
CA TYR A 24 -2.91 -4.62 14.42
C TYR A 24 -3.85 -3.74 13.61
N ARG A 25 -3.84 -2.44 13.92
CA ARG A 25 -4.39 -1.40 13.05
C ARG A 25 -3.30 -0.92 12.11
N LEU A 26 -3.52 -1.05 10.81
CA LEU A 26 -2.58 -0.55 9.80
C LEU A 26 -2.98 0.86 9.38
N GLY A 27 -2.05 1.80 9.49
CA GLY A 27 -2.18 3.17 9.00
C GLY A 27 -1.28 3.44 7.80
N GLY A 28 -1.61 4.47 7.04
CA GLY A 28 -0.74 4.99 5.99
C GLY A 28 0.36 5.89 6.54
N MET A 29 1.10 6.53 5.62
CA MET A 29 2.26 7.37 5.95
C MET A 29 1.93 8.87 6.00
N SER A 30 0.68 9.28 5.72
CA SER A 30 0.33 10.69 5.73
C SER A 30 0.10 11.21 7.15
N CYS A 31 -0.02 12.54 7.27
CA CYS A 31 -0.33 13.20 8.54
C CYS A 31 -1.84 13.20 8.85
N LEU A 32 -2.67 12.64 7.96
CA LEU A 32 -4.11 12.65 8.11
C LEU A 32 -4.51 11.63 9.18
N ALA A 33 -5.23 12.07 10.22
CA ALA A 33 -5.67 11.18 11.30
C ALA A 33 -6.55 10.01 10.81
N GLY A 34 -7.25 10.20 9.69
CA GLY A 34 -8.07 9.18 9.03
C GLY A 34 -7.32 8.28 8.05
N ASP A 35 -5.99 8.40 7.91
CA ASP A 35 -5.18 7.52 7.05
C ASP A 35 -5.01 6.14 7.68
N VAL A 36 -6.13 5.41 7.73
CA VAL A 36 -6.27 4.10 8.33
C VAL A 36 -6.72 3.13 7.25
N ILE A 37 -5.93 2.07 7.06
CA ILE A 37 -6.18 1.03 6.07
C ILE A 37 -7.15 -0.03 6.61
N GLY A 38 -7.12 -0.26 7.91
CA GLY A 38 -8.04 -1.14 8.62
C GLY A 38 -7.36 -1.99 9.70
N ASP A 39 -8.15 -2.84 10.34
CA ASP A 39 -7.69 -3.76 11.37
C ASP A 39 -7.52 -5.17 10.78
N TYR A 40 -6.38 -5.80 11.09
CA TYR A 40 -5.96 -7.10 10.58
C TYR A 40 -5.39 -7.94 11.71
N SER A 41 -5.48 -9.27 11.59
CA SER A 41 -4.78 -10.18 12.49
C SER A 41 -3.77 -11.06 11.74
N PHE A 42 -2.67 -11.39 12.43
CA PHE A 42 -1.54 -12.19 11.93
C PHE A 42 -1.24 -13.34 12.91
N THR A 43 -0.68 -14.44 12.40
CA THR A 43 -0.34 -15.64 13.18
C THR A 43 0.86 -15.39 14.07
N GLU A 44 1.79 -14.57 13.59
CA GLU A 44 3.00 -14.13 14.29
C GLU A 44 3.04 -12.59 14.42
N PRO A 45 3.73 -12.04 15.43
CA PRO A 45 3.84 -10.59 15.59
C PRO A 45 4.58 -9.92 14.41
N LEU A 46 4.02 -8.82 13.90
CA LEU A 46 4.67 -8.03 12.84
C LEU A 46 6.01 -7.47 13.30
N GLN A 47 7.00 -7.49 12.39
CA GLN A 47 8.35 -6.97 12.64
C GLN A 47 8.65 -5.74 11.77
N ILE A 48 9.47 -4.82 12.28
CA ILE A 48 9.97 -3.68 11.49
C ILE A 48 10.76 -4.23 10.29
N GLY A 49 10.46 -3.73 9.09
CA GLY A 49 11.05 -4.19 7.84
C GLY A 49 10.34 -5.38 7.19
N GLN A 50 9.33 -5.97 7.84
CA GLN A 50 8.49 -7.00 7.24
C GLN A 50 7.66 -6.41 6.09
N ARG A 51 7.55 -7.16 5.00
CA ARG A 51 6.74 -6.77 3.84
C ARG A 51 5.27 -7.12 4.08
N ILE A 52 4.39 -6.17 3.81
CA ILE A 52 2.94 -6.35 3.80
C ILE A 52 2.46 -6.27 2.35
N ILE A 53 1.72 -7.27 1.90
CA ILE A 53 1.25 -7.39 0.52
C ILE A 53 -0.27 -7.21 0.49
N PHE A 54 -0.71 -6.03 0.05
CA PHE A 54 -2.11 -5.77 -0.23
C PHE A 54 -2.50 -6.41 -1.56
N LEU A 55 -3.54 -7.23 -1.53
CA LEU A 55 -4.07 -7.95 -2.68
C LEU A 55 -5.10 -7.11 -3.42
N ASP A 56 -5.28 -7.43 -4.69
CA ASP A 56 -6.27 -6.79 -5.59
C ASP A 56 -6.11 -5.27 -5.79
N MET A 57 -4.87 -4.78 -5.68
CA MET A 57 -4.55 -3.36 -5.79
C MET A 57 -4.30 -2.86 -7.23
N SER A 58 -4.71 -3.60 -8.27
CA SER A 58 -4.35 -3.28 -9.66
C SER A 58 -5.29 -2.27 -10.33
N HIS A 59 -6.59 -2.37 -10.07
CA HIS A 59 -7.63 -1.58 -10.70
C HIS A 59 -8.06 -0.42 -9.79
N TYR A 60 -8.45 0.71 -10.39
CA TYR A 60 -8.93 1.91 -9.68
C TYR A 60 -8.00 2.49 -8.60
N THR A 61 -6.74 2.06 -8.53
CA THR A 61 -5.73 2.54 -7.58
C THR A 61 -4.71 3.46 -8.25
N MET A 62 -3.93 2.95 -9.21
CA MET A 62 -2.82 3.69 -9.85
C MET A 62 -3.32 4.87 -10.67
N VAL A 63 -4.50 4.76 -11.29
CA VAL A 63 -5.09 5.80 -12.14
C VAL A 63 -5.65 7.00 -11.37
N LYS A 64 -5.75 6.88 -10.03
CA LYS A 64 -6.26 7.93 -9.15
C LYS A 64 -5.27 8.33 -8.05
N ASN A 65 -4.07 7.75 -8.03
CA ASN A 65 -3.13 8.05 -6.97
C ASN A 65 -2.67 9.52 -7.00
N SER A 66 -2.20 10.00 -5.85
CA SER A 66 -1.75 11.38 -5.68
C SER A 66 -0.44 11.42 -4.91
N THR A 67 0.21 12.58 -4.95
CA THR A 67 1.38 12.88 -4.11
C THR A 67 0.97 13.69 -2.88
N PHE A 68 -0.19 13.36 -2.29
CA PHE A 68 -0.67 14.00 -1.08
C PHE A 68 0.38 13.91 0.04
N ASN A 69 0.55 15.00 0.80
CA ASN A 69 1.62 15.17 1.78
C ASN A 69 3.06 14.94 1.27
N GLY A 70 3.28 14.91 -0.04
CA GLY A 70 4.59 14.56 -0.62
C GLY A 70 4.98 13.10 -0.39
N VAL A 71 4.04 12.23 -0.04
CA VAL A 71 4.29 10.80 0.12
C VAL A 71 4.78 10.22 -1.22
N PRO A 72 5.88 9.45 -1.25
CA PRO A 72 6.40 8.89 -2.50
C PRO A 72 5.40 7.98 -3.20
N LEU A 73 5.26 8.15 -4.52
CA LEU A 73 4.48 7.22 -5.33
C LEU A 73 5.17 5.85 -5.42
N PRO A 74 4.42 4.74 -5.33
CA PRO A 74 4.97 3.42 -5.51
C PRO A 74 5.45 3.22 -6.95
N ALA A 75 6.57 2.52 -7.13
CA ALA A 75 7.02 2.10 -8.46
C ALA A 75 5.99 1.15 -9.09
N ILE A 76 5.84 1.23 -10.41
CA ILE A 76 5.03 0.30 -11.20
C ILE A 76 5.95 -0.77 -11.74
N CYS A 77 5.67 -2.02 -11.39
CA CYS A 77 6.47 -3.18 -11.79
C CYS A 77 5.59 -4.24 -12.46
N LEU A 78 6.20 -5.00 -13.37
CA LEU A 78 5.66 -6.22 -13.95
C LEU A 78 6.47 -7.41 -13.43
N TYR A 79 5.82 -8.53 -13.20
CA TYR A 79 6.48 -9.77 -12.83
C TYR A 79 6.05 -10.89 -13.77
N SER A 80 7.01 -11.71 -14.20
CA SER A 80 6.74 -13.02 -14.79
C SER A 80 7.80 -14.01 -14.30
N GLU A 81 7.51 -15.31 -14.35
CA GLU A 81 8.50 -16.34 -14.02
C GLU A 81 9.73 -16.28 -14.93
N SER A 82 9.54 -15.92 -16.20
CA SER A 82 10.61 -15.88 -17.21
C SER A 82 11.55 -14.67 -17.06
N SER A 83 11.00 -13.51 -16.70
CA SER A 83 11.72 -12.23 -16.68
C SER A 83 11.96 -11.68 -15.28
N GLY A 84 11.41 -12.33 -14.26
CA GLY A 84 11.43 -11.83 -12.89
C GLY A 84 10.70 -10.48 -12.76
N LEU A 85 11.07 -9.72 -11.74
CA LEU A 85 10.50 -8.39 -11.48
C LEU A 85 11.17 -7.34 -12.36
N GLN A 86 10.38 -6.66 -13.16
CA GLN A 86 10.80 -5.59 -14.06
C GLN A 86 10.11 -4.29 -13.66
N THR A 87 10.89 -3.24 -13.38
CA THR A 87 10.34 -1.91 -13.10
C THR A 87 9.98 -1.21 -14.40
N VAL A 88 8.70 -0.89 -14.58
CA VAL A 88 8.18 -0.14 -15.73
C VAL A 88 8.29 1.36 -15.49
N ARG A 89 7.99 1.81 -14.27
CA ARG A 89 8.07 3.23 -13.90
C ARG A 89 8.54 3.38 -12.46
N ARG A 90 9.53 4.23 -12.25
CA ARG A 90 9.93 4.73 -10.94
C ARG A 90 9.63 6.22 -10.89
N PHE A 91 9.06 6.66 -9.78
CA PHE A 91 8.79 8.07 -9.52
C PHE A 91 9.90 8.65 -8.64
N GLY A 92 10.31 9.88 -8.94
CA GLY A 92 11.28 10.63 -8.16
C GLY A 92 10.70 11.94 -7.64
N TYR A 93 11.56 12.73 -7.00
CA TYR A 93 11.21 14.07 -6.51
C TYR A 93 10.66 14.98 -7.63
N GLU A 94 11.22 14.87 -8.83
CA GLU A 94 10.82 15.66 -9.99
C GLU A 94 9.36 15.41 -10.40
N ASP A 95 8.86 14.17 -10.29
CA ASP A 95 7.44 13.85 -10.55
C ASP A 95 6.50 14.57 -9.56
N TYR A 96 6.95 14.78 -8.33
CA TYR A 96 6.21 15.55 -7.34
C TYR A 96 6.29 17.06 -7.63
N ARG A 97 7.51 17.60 -7.79
CA ARG A 97 7.73 19.04 -7.98
C ARG A 97 7.01 19.57 -9.22
N ASN A 98 7.11 18.87 -10.34
CA ASN A 98 6.57 19.32 -11.62
C ASN A 98 5.02 19.28 -11.69
N ARG A 99 4.34 18.74 -10.67
CA ARG A 99 2.87 18.83 -10.56
C ARG A 99 2.39 20.13 -9.91
N LEU A 100 3.29 20.89 -9.29
CA LEU A 100 2.94 22.04 -8.46
C LEU A 100 3.22 23.39 -9.13
N SER A 101 3.94 23.40 -10.27
CA SER A 101 4.28 24.59 -11.07
C SER A 101 4.88 24.22 -12.41
#